data_AF-G3CL17-F1
#
_entry.id   AF-G3CL17-F1
#
_cell.length_a   1.000
_cell.length_b   1.000
_cell.length_c   1.000
_cell.angle_alpha   90.00
_cell.angle_beta   90.00
_cell.angle_gamma   90.00
#
_symmetry.space_group_name_H-M   'P 1'
#
loop_
_entity.id
_entity.type
_entity.pdbx_description
1 polymer ?
#
loop_
_entity_poly.entity_id
_entity_poly.type
_entity_poly.pdbx_seq_one_letter_code
_entity_poly.pdbx_strand_id
1 'polypeptide(L)'
;AMIKTYWASKAAVDPNKIFSVSVMPCTAKKWEVKRNDDMKSSGAGYDVDISITTRELARMIKQAGIDIMNLPEEDADNPLGPYTGAGTIFGATGGVMEAAVRSAYFLVTKKELGNVNFLPVRGLDGVKEAEVDFNNGTKIRIAVAHQMGNIAAVLDKIRAARDAGQETPYHFV
;
A
#
# COMPACT_ATOMS: atom_id res chain seq x y z
N ALA A 1 8.92 10.83 4.74
CA ALA A 1 10.32 10.39 4.71
C ALA A 1 11.04 10.87 3.44
N MET A 2 10.94 10.15 2.31
CA MET A 2 11.80 10.34 1.13
C MET A 2 11.81 11.74 0.52
N ILE A 3 10.66 12.43 0.49
CA ILE A 3 10.59 13.79 -0.07
C ILE A 3 11.42 14.77 0.76
N LYS A 4 11.26 14.75 2.10
CA LYS A 4 11.97 15.65 3.01
C LYS A 4 13.42 15.25 3.28
N THR A 5 13.86 14.06 2.83
CA THR A 5 15.25 13.61 2.98
C THR A 5 15.97 13.57 1.63
N TYR A 6 15.74 12.51 0.86
CA TYR A 6 16.44 12.24 -0.38
C TYR A 6 16.17 13.29 -1.46
N TRP A 7 14.90 13.61 -1.71
CA TRP A 7 14.55 14.58 -2.75
C TRP A 7 14.99 15.99 -2.35
N ALA A 8 14.73 16.41 -1.12
CA ALA A 8 15.15 17.70 -0.59
C ALA A 8 16.67 17.93 -0.77
N SER A 9 17.47 16.92 -0.44
CA SER A 9 18.92 16.94 -0.65
C SER A 9 19.29 17.10 -2.13
N LYS A 10 18.69 16.29 -3.02
CA LYS A 10 18.93 16.37 -4.46
C LYS A 10 18.50 17.69 -5.09
N ALA A 11 17.38 18.25 -4.64
CA ALA A 11 16.83 19.50 -5.12
C ALA A 11 17.49 20.74 -4.47
N ALA A 12 18.42 20.54 -3.52
CA ALA A 12 19.03 21.59 -2.70
C ALA A 12 17.97 22.49 -2.01
N VAL A 13 16.87 21.89 -1.55
CA VAL A 13 15.79 22.56 -0.83
C VAL A 13 15.91 22.24 0.66
N ASP A 14 15.78 23.25 1.53
CA ASP A 14 15.70 23.05 2.97
C ASP A 14 14.44 22.21 3.31
N PRO A 15 14.60 21.03 3.93
CA PRO A 15 13.49 20.18 4.33
C PRO A 15 12.41 20.86 5.16
N ASN A 16 12.78 21.86 5.98
CA ASN A 16 11.84 22.59 6.83
C ASN A 16 10.95 23.56 6.04
N LYS A 17 11.30 23.85 4.78
CA LYS A 17 10.47 24.66 3.86
C LYS A 17 9.50 23.82 3.04
N ILE A 18 9.58 22.49 3.13
CA ILE A 18 8.70 21.59 2.39
C ILE A 18 7.43 21.35 3.19
N PHE A 19 6.29 21.71 2.62
CA PHE A 19 4.97 21.33 3.11
C PHE A 19 4.41 20.17 2.28
N SER A 20 4.43 18.97 2.86
CA SER A 20 4.04 17.71 2.24
C SER A 20 2.55 17.45 2.45
N VAL A 21 1.77 17.53 1.36
CA VAL A 21 0.34 17.25 1.34
C VAL A 21 0.08 15.90 0.69
N SER A 22 -0.67 15.05 1.38
CA SER A 22 -1.00 13.71 0.90
C SER A 22 -2.49 13.58 0.57
N VAL A 23 -2.81 13.28 -0.69
CA VAL A 23 -4.19 13.06 -1.15
C VAL A 23 -4.52 11.57 -1.06
N MET A 24 -5.52 11.21 -0.27
CA MET A 24 -5.79 9.81 0.10
C MET A 24 -7.28 9.46 -0.07
N PRO A 25 -7.63 8.23 -0.49
CA PRO A 25 -9.02 7.79 -0.56
C PRO A 25 -9.59 7.41 0.83
N CYS A 26 -8.76 7.39 1.88
CA CYS A 26 -9.08 6.92 3.21
C CYS A 26 -8.93 8.02 4.26
N THR A 27 -9.85 8.08 5.22
CA THR A 27 -9.76 9.01 6.36
C THR A 27 -8.74 8.58 7.41
N ALA A 28 -8.41 7.29 7.51
CA ALA A 28 -7.42 6.78 8.47
C ALA A 28 -6.04 7.40 8.28
N LYS A 29 -5.67 7.74 7.02
CA LYS A 29 -4.40 8.41 6.70
C LYS A 29 -4.26 9.78 7.38
N LYS A 30 -5.37 10.46 7.71
CA LYS A 30 -5.34 11.71 8.48
C LYS A 30 -4.85 11.51 9.91
N TRP A 31 -5.21 10.39 10.53
CA TRP A 31 -4.68 10.03 11.83
C TRP A 31 -3.25 9.50 11.72
N GLU A 32 -2.98 8.69 10.69
CA GLU A 32 -1.67 8.06 10.47
C GLU A 32 -0.52 9.05 10.43
N VAL A 33 -0.69 10.21 9.78
CA VAL A 33 0.37 11.23 9.67
C VAL A 33 0.86 11.76 11.03
N LYS A 34 0.08 11.59 12.10
CA LYS A 34 0.43 12.02 13.47
C LYS A 34 0.41 10.87 14.48
N ARG A 35 0.42 9.63 14.01
CA ARG A 35 0.23 8.44 14.85
C ARG A 35 1.26 8.33 15.97
N ASN A 36 2.54 8.51 15.65
CA ASN A 36 3.67 8.35 16.57
C ASN A 36 4.92 9.08 16.04
N ASP A 37 6.03 9.00 16.77
CA ASP A 37 7.28 9.67 16.41
C ASP A 37 7.96 9.09 15.16
N ASP A 38 7.63 7.86 14.74
CA ASP A 38 8.10 7.31 13.46
C ASP A 38 7.64 8.17 12.27
N MET A 39 6.55 8.93 12.43
CA MET A 39 6.06 9.86 11.40
C MET A 39 6.89 11.13 11.29
N LYS A 40 8.00 11.26 12.04
CA LYS A 40 8.97 12.37 11.98
C LYS A 40 10.36 11.90 11.55
N SER A 41 10.44 10.78 10.81
CA SER A 41 11.70 10.13 10.45
C SER A 41 12.67 11.02 9.66
N SER A 42 12.16 12.05 8.98
CA SER A 42 12.97 12.98 8.18
C SER A 42 13.77 14.00 9.00
N GLY A 43 13.50 14.15 10.30
CA GLY A 43 14.13 15.19 11.13
C GLY A 43 13.68 16.62 10.83
N ALA A 44 12.66 16.80 9.99
CA ALA A 44 12.12 18.09 9.56
C ALA A 44 10.61 18.18 9.82
N GLY A 45 10.24 18.00 11.09
CA GLY A 45 8.84 17.91 11.51
C GLY A 45 8.21 16.58 11.10
N TYR A 46 6.90 16.58 10.84
CA TYR A 46 6.21 15.40 10.32
C TYR A 46 6.59 15.15 8.86
N ASP A 47 6.76 13.90 8.50
CA ASP A 47 7.09 13.42 7.16
C ASP A 47 6.03 13.78 6.11
N VAL A 48 4.77 13.84 6.56
CA VAL A 48 3.61 14.32 5.82
C VAL A 48 2.92 15.32 6.75
N ASP A 49 2.79 16.57 6.32
CA ASP A 49 2.28 17.64 7.17
C ASP A 49 0.75 17.56 7.31
N ILE A 50 0.06 17.17 6.23
CA ILE A 50 -1.38 16.97 6.22
C ILE A 50 -1.79 15.89 5.21
N SER A 51 -2.83 15.14 5.55
CA SER A 51 -3.55 14.30 4.60
C SER A 51 -4.95 14.87 4.33
N ILE A 52 -5.32 14.99 3.07
CA ILE A 52 -6.65 15.36 2.60
C ILE A 52 -7.28 14.21 1.84
N THR A 53 -8.60 14.13 1.84
CA THR A 53 -9.32 13.12 1.07
C THR A 53 -9.48 13.54 -0.37
N THR A 54 -9.69 12.56 -1.27
CA THR A 54 -10.07 12.82 -2.67
C THR A 54 -11.30 13.73 -2.76
N ARG A 55 -12.27 13.61 -1.83
CA ARG A 55 -13.45 14.48 -1.77
C ARG A 55 -13.12 15.92 -1.39
N GLU A 56 -12.15 16.14 -0.50
CA GLU A 56 -11.71 17.48 -0.11
C GLU A 56 -10.98 18.16 -1.26
N LEU A 57 -10.07 17.45 -1.93
CA LEU A 57 -9.40 17.95 -3.12
C LEU A 57 -10.42 18.31 -4.23
N ALA A 58 -11.37 17.43 -4.50
CA ALA A 58 -12.41 17.68 -5.51
C ALA A 58 -13.24 18.94 -5.20
N ARG A 59 -13.49 19.25 -3.92
CA ARG A 59 -14.17 20.49 -3.52
C ARG A 59 -13.29 21.72 -3.74
N MET A 60 -11.99 21.64 -3.40
CA MET A 60 -11.04 22.73 -3.62
C MET A 60 -10.90 23.08 -5.10
N ILE A 61 -10.80 22.07 -5.96
CA ILE A 61 -10.75 22.25 -7.42
C ILE A 61 -12.00 22.96 -7.92
N LYS A 62 -13.20 22.50 -7.51
CA LYS A 62 -14.46 23.15 -7.90
C LYS A 62 -14.56 24.59 -7.39
N GLN A 63 -14.10 24.86 -6.18
CA GLN A 63 -14.08 26.22 -5.60
C GLN A 63 -13.10 27.14 -6.33
N ALA A 64 -12.01 26.60 -6.86
CA ALA A 64 -11.06 27.34 -7.69
C ALA A 64 -11.55 27.60 -9.12
N GLY A 65 -12.72 27.06 -9.51
CA GLY A 65 -13.27 27.19 -10.86
C GLY A 65 -12.53 26.36 -11.92
N ILE A 66 -11.76 25.35 -11.50
CA ILE A 66 -11.00 24.49 -12.41
C ILE A 66 -11.91 23.42 -13.00
N ASP A 67 -11.98 23.38 -14.33
CA ASP A 67 -12.68 22.34 -15.07
C ASP A 67 -11.72 21.21 -15.48
N ILE A 68 -11.55 20.23 -14.59
CA ILE A 68 -10.64 19.09 -14.80
C ILE A 68 -10.94 18.37 -16.12
N MET A 69 -12.20 18.27 -16.52
CA MET A 69 -12.60 17.47 -17.69
C MET A 69 -12.10 18.05 -19.01
N ASN A 70 -11.76 19.33 -19.02
CA ASN A 70 -11.30 20.07 -20.20
C ASN A 70 -9.84 20.52 -20.09
N LEU A 71 -9.11 20.05 -19.07
CA LEU A 71 -7.68 20.32 -18.98
C LEU A 71 -6.90 19.50 -20.04
N PRO A 72 -5.86 20.08 -20.64
CA PRO A 72 -4.92 19.30 -21.45
C PRO A 72 -4.24 18.25 -20.57
N GLU A 73 -3.91 17.10 -21.17
CA GLU A 73 -3.11 16.08 -20.48
C GLU A 73 -1.70 16.61 -20.23
N GLU A 74 -1.17 16.34 -19.05
CA GLU A 74 0.20 16.65 -18.65
C GLU A 74 0.77 15.49 -17.84
N ASP A 75 2.09 15.31 -17.95
CA ASP A 75 2.79 14.33 -17.14
C ASP A 75 2.89 14.82 -15.69
N ALA A 76 2.69 13.90 -14.75
CA ALA A 76 2.92 14.20 -13.35
C ALA A 76 4.41 14.43 -13.06
N ASP A 77 4.71 15.38 -12.17
CA ASP A 77 6.06 15.57 -11.65
C ASP A 77 6.59 14.27 -11.03
N ASN A 78 7.88 14.04 -11.22
CA ASN A 78 8.52 12.82 -10.75
C ASN A 78 9.71 13.06 -9.83
N PRO A 79 9.47 13.45 -8.56
CA PRO A 79 10.55 13.75 -7.62
C PRO A 79 11.38 12.51 -7.22
N LEU A 80 10.84 11.29 -7.35
CA LEU A 80 11.50 10.06 -6.88
C LEU A 80 11.81 9.04 -8.01
N GLY A 81 11.56 9.40 -9.27
CA GLY A 81 11.77 8.54 -10.42
C GLY A 81 10.54 7.69 -10.83
N PRO A 82 10.59 7.03 -11.99
CA PRO A 82 9.44 6.36 -12.59
C PRO A 82 8.80 5.34 -11.64
N TYR A 83 7.47 5.33 -11.55
CA TYR A 83 6.73 4.30 -10.83
C TYR A 83 6.49 3.08 -11.73
N THR A 84 6.42 1.89 -11.15
CA THR A 84 6.09 0.65 -11.86
C THR A 84 4.61 0.34 -11.71
N GLY A 85 4.05 -0.51 -12.59
CA GLY A 85 2.66 -0.96 -12.49
C GLY A 85 2.30 -1.62 -11.15
N ALA A 86 3.30 -2.18 -10.45
CA ALA A 86 3.14 -2.71 -9.09
C ALA A 86 2.79 -1.61 -8.06
N GLY A 87 3.30 -0.39 -8.25
CA GLY A 87 2.92 0.79 -7.46
C GLY A 87 1.49 1.25 -7.74
N THR A 88 1.01 1.06 -8.97
CA THR A 88 -0.34 1.46 -9.39
C THR A 88 -1.43 0.56 -8.80
N ILE A 89 -1.20 -0.76 -8.70
CA ILE A 89 -2.21 -1.70 -8.17
C ILE A 89 -2.37 -1.62 -6.64
N PHE A 90 -1.52 -0.87 -5.92
CA PHE A 90 -1.60 -0.74 -4.47
C PHE A 90 -2.98 -0.26 -3.97
N GLY A 91 -3.69 0.55 -4.77
CA GLY A 91 -5.03 1.04 -4.44
C GLY A 91 -6.16 0.01 -4.57
N ALA A 92 -5.89 -1.16 -5.17
CA ALA A 92 -6.87 -2.23 -5.35
C ALA A 92 -6.75 -3.29 -4.23
N THR A 93 -7.88 -3.93 -3.91
CA THR A 93 -7.89 -5.00 -2.89
C THR A 93 -7.04 -6.18 -3.36
N GLY A 94 -6.00 -6.51 -2.58
CA GLY A 94 -5.03 -7.56 -2.91
C GLY A 94 -3.82 -7.08 -3.72
N GLY A 95 -3.79 -5.84 -4.19
CA GLY A 95 -2.68 -5.34 -5.02
C GLY A 95 -1.35 -5.21 -4.27
N VAL A 96 -1.39 -4.88 -2.97
CA VAL A 96 -0.19 -4.86 -2.10
C VAL A 96 0.40 -6.27 -1.97
N MET A 97 -0.47 -7.24 -1.66
CA MET A 97 -0.11 -8.65 -1.54
C MET A 97 0.50 -9.16 -2.84
N GLU A 98 -0.16 -8.91 -3.96
CA GLU A 98 0.31 -9.33 -5.27
C GLU A 98 1.66 -8.70 -5.64
N ALA A 99 1.84 -7.40 -5.44
CA ALA A 99 3.10 -6.71 -5.70
C ALA A 99 4.26 -7.28 -4.86
N ALA A 100 4.02 -7.53 -3.56
CA ALA A 100 5.02 -8.09 -2.66
C ALA A 100 5.40 -9.53 -3.05
N VAL A 101 4.41 -10.38 -3.35
CA VAL A 101 4.63 -11.78 -3.72
C VAL A 101 5.32 -11.89 -5.08
N ARG A 102 4.93 -11.08 -6.08
CA ARG A 102 5.64 -11.00 -7.38
C ARG A 102 7.10 -10.61 -7.20
N SER A 103 7.37 -9.62 -6.37
CA SER A 103 8.73 -9.15 -6.09
C SER A 103 9.56 -10.22 -5.38
N ALA A 104 9.01 -10.85 -4.34
CA ALA A 104 9.68 -11.94 -3.62
C ALA A 104 9.97 -13.13 -4.54
N TYR A 105 9.01 -13.51 -5.38
CA TYR A 105 9.15 -14.59 -6.35
C TYR A 105 10.28 -14.30 -7.35
N PHE A 106 10.31 -13.10 -7.93
CA PHE A 106 11.38 -12.72 -8.85
C PHE A 106 12.76 -12.69 -8.17
N LEU A 107 12.85 -12.16 -6.94
CA LEU A 107 14.13 -12.08 -6.23
C LEU A 107 14.72 -13.46 -5.93
N VAL A 108 13.88 -14.44 -5.60
CA VAL A 108 14.29 -15.82 -5.29
C VAL A 108 14.52 -16.66 -6.54
N THR A 109 13.59 -16.62 -7.50
CA THR A 109 13.59 -17.53 -8.66
C THR A 109 14.25 -16.96 -9.90
N LYS A 110 14.48 -15.63 -9.94
CA LYS A 110 14.90 -14.86 -11.12
C LYS A 110 13.95 -14.99 -12.31
N LYS A 111 12.71 -15.40 -12.08
CA LYS A 111 11.65 -15.54 -13.08
C LYS A 111 10.47 -14.67 -12.70
N GLU A 112 9.75 -14.18 -13.71
CA GLU A 112 8.51 -13.45 -13.49
C GLU A 112 7.41 -14.40 -13.00
N LEU A 113 6.65 -13.94 -12.00
CA LEU A 113 5.48 -14.67 -11.52
C LEU A 113 4.33 -14.44 -12.50
N GLY A 114 3.64 -15.51 -12.90
CA GLY A 114 2.42 -15.41 -13.69
C GLY A 114 1.25 -14.78 -12.89
N ASN A 115 0.02 -15.01 -13.35
CA ASN A 115 -1.15 -14.59 -12.59
C ASN A 115 -1.27 -15.42 -11.30
N VAL A 116 -1.32 -14.73 -10.16
CA VAL A 116 -1.63 -15.38 -8.88
C VAL A 116 -3.10 -15.71 -8.86
N ASN A 117 -3.43 -17.00 -8.84
CA ASN A 117 -4.81 -17.43 -8.82
C ASN A 117 -5.36 -17.35 -7.39
N PHE A 118 -5.97 -16.21 -7.05
CA PHE A 118 -6.65 -16.01 -5.78
C PHE A 118 -7.97 -16.76 -5.77
N LEU A 119 -8.07 -17.78 -4.90
CA LEU A 119 -9.28 -18.56 -4.72
C LEU A 119 -10.15 -17.94 -3.61
N PRO A 120 -11.46 -17.74 -3.85
CA PRO A 120 -12.37 -17.31 -2.80
C PRO A 120 -12.49 -18.40 -1.74
N VAL A 121 -12.49 -18.01 -0.47
CA VAL A 121 -12.64 -18.96 0.63
C VAL A 121 -14.11 -19.30 0.80
N ARG A 122 -14.44 -20.60 0.73
CA ARG A 122 -15.83 -21.07 0.90
C ARG A 122 -16.37 -20.63 2.27
N GLY A 123 -17.45 -19.86 2.26
CA GLY A 123 -18.14 -19.37 3.46
C GLY A 123 -17.59 -18.06 4.06
N LEU A 124 -16.59 -17.43 3.43
CA LEU A 124 -16.04 -16.14 3.85
C LEU A 124 -16.02 -15.15 2.67
N ASP A 125 -17.15 -14.49 2.43
CA ASP A 125 -17.26 -13.47 1.40
C ASP A 125 -16.33 -12.28 1.73
N GLY A 126 -15.32 -12.06 0.88
CA GLY A 126 -14.32 -11.00 1.06
C GLY A 126 -12.97 -11.50 1.62
N VAL A 127 -12.81 -12.80 1.88
CA VAL A 127 -11.50 -13.42 2.09
C VAL A 127 -11.08 -14.19 0.84
N LYS A 128 -9.88 -13.92 0.35
CA LYS A 128 -9.25 -14.67 -0.75
C LYS A 128 -7.97 -15.33 -0.24
N GLU A 129 -7.72 -16.55 -0.64
CA GLU A 129 -6.51 -17.29 -0.29
C GLU A 129 -5.78 -17.73 -1.57
N ALA A 130 -4.46 -17.85 -1.50
CA ALA A 130 -3.67 -18.45 -2.56
C ALA A 130 -2.45 -19.17 -1.98
N GLU A 131 -1.93 -20.12 -2.75
CA GLU A 131 -0.62 -20.73 -2.53
C GLU A 131 0.26 -20.43 -3.74
N VAL A 132 1.47 -19.94 -3.50
CA VAL A 132 2.47 -19.65 -4.52
C VAL A 132 3.67 -20.55 -4.31
N ASP A 133 3.93 -21.42 -5.27
CA ASP A 133 5.10 -22.31 -5.27
C ASP A 133 6.30 -21.60 -5.92
N PHE A 134 7.42 -21.53 -5.22
CA PHE A 134 8.65 -20.91 -5.69
C PHE A 134 9.51 -21.85 -6.54
N ASN A 135 9.01 -23.05 -6.87
CA ASN A 135 9.67 -24.08 -7.67
C ASN A 135 11.02 -24.54 -7.09
N ASN A 136 11.21 -24.37 -5.79
CA ASN A 136 12.40 -24.75 -5.02
C ASN A 136 12.02 -25.54 -3.74
N GLY A 137 10.79 -26.06 -3.67
CA GLY A 137 10.22 -26.71 -2.49
C GLY A 137 9.64 -25.75 -1.45
N THR A 138 9.75 -24.43 -1.64
CA THR A 138 9.13 -23.43 -0.76
C THR A 138 7.76 -23.02 -1.31
N LYS A 139 6.73 -23.19 -0.49
CA LYS A 139 5.36 -22.79 -0.81
C LYS A 139 4.92 -21.65 0.11
N ILE A 140 4.45 -20.55 -0.45
CA ILE A 140 3.95 -19.41 0.30
C ILE A 140 2.42 -19.40 0.28
N ARG A 141 1.79 -19.61 1.44
CA ARG A 141 0.36 -19.44 1.65
C ARG A 141 0.06 -18.00 2.01
N ILE A 142 -0.87 -17.39 1.29
CA ILE A 142 -1.28 -16.00 1.47
C ILE A 142 -2.78 -15.88 1.64
N ALA A 143 -3.22 -14.92 2.44
CA ALA A 143 -4.62 -14.54 2.57
C ALA A 143 -4.80 -13.04 2.34
N VAL A 144 -5.92 -12.62 1.78
CA VAL A 144 -6.31 -11.22 1.64
C VAL A 144 -7.69 -11.07 2.27
N ALA A 145 -7.76 -10.36 3.39
CA ALA A 145 -9.01 -10.03 4.07
C ALA A 145 -9.48 -8.63 3.66
N HIS A 146 -10.54 -8.56 2.88
CA HIS A 146 -11.20 -7.30 2.54
C HIS A 146 -12.33 -7.01 3.54
N GLN A 147 -12.44 -5.75 3.99
CA GLN A 147 -13.38 -5.29 5.02
C GLN A 147 -13.10 -5.82 6.43
N MET A 148 -13.31 -4.96 7.43
CA MET A 148 -12.97 -5.28 8.82
C MET A 148 -13.74 -6.47 9.39
N GLY A 149 -14.99 -6.70 8.93
CA GLY A 149 -15.81 -7.83 9.38
C GLY A 149 -15.18 -9.20 9.11
N ASN A 150 -14.32 -9.28 8.10
CA ASN A 150 -13.66 -10.53 7.70
C ASN A 150 -12.33 -10.79 8.43
N ILE A 151 -11.78 -9.78 9.11
CA ILE A 151 -10.48 -9.89 9.79
C ILE A 151 -10.52 -10.93 10.90
N ALA A 152 -11.60 -10.95 11.70
CA ALA A 152 -11.73 -11.86 12.83
C ALA A 152 -11.62 -13.33 12.38
N ALA A 153 -12.31 -13.70 11.30
CA ALA A 153 -12.27 -15.06 10.77
C ALA A 153 -10.86 -15.51 10.36
N VAL A 154 -10.07 -14.61 9.75
CA VAL A 154 -8.68 -14.92 9.39
C VAL A 154 -7.79 -15.03 10.62
N LEU A 155 -7.94 -14.11 11.58
CA LEU A 155 -7.17 -14.14 12.83
C LEU A 155 -7.50 -15.34 13.71
N ASP A 156 -8.75 -15.80 13.73
CA ASP A 156 -9.18 -16.95 14.53
C ASP A 156 -8.57 -18.25 13.99
N LYS A 157 -8.44 -18.40 12.66
CA LYS A 157 -7.69 -19.52 12.06
C LYS A 157 -6.22 -19.51 12.51
N ILE A 158 -5.59 -18.33 12.55
CA ILE A 158 -4.19 -18.17 12.99
C ILE A 158 -4.06 -18.50 14.48
N ARG A 159 -4.98 -18.02 15.33
CA ARG A 159 -4.99 -18.31 16.76
C ARG A 159 -5.19 -19.80 17.03
N ALA A 160 -6.16 -20.44 16.36
CA ALA A 160 -6.41 -21.86 16.51
C ALA A 160 -5.18 -22.71 16.15
N ALA A 161 -4.49 -22.39 15.05
CA ALA A 161 -3.25 -23.07 14.66
C ALA A 161 -2.15 -22.87 15.72
N ARG A 162 -1.95 -21.62 16.17
CA ARG A 162 -0.98 -21.30 17.24
C ARG A 162 -1.27 -22.07 18.53
N ASP A 163 -2.53 -22.07 18.98
CA ASP A 163 -2.94 -22.68 20.24
C ASP A 163 -2.87 -24.21 20.18
N ALA A 164 -3.03 -24.79 18.99
CA ALA A 164 -2.83 -26.22 18.72
C ALA A 164 -1.36 -26.62 18.48
N GLY A 165 -0.41 -25.67 18.51
CA GLY A 165 1.01 -25.92 18.19
C GLY A 165 1.25 -26.31 16.73
N GLN A 166 0.34 -25.96 15.84
CA GLN A 166 0.42 -26.22 14.40
C GLN A 166 1.07 -25.05 13.67
N GLU A 167 1.57 -25.32 12.47
CA GLU A 167 2.08 -24.27 11.58
C GLU A 167 0.97 -23.27 11.23
N THR A 168 1.31 -21.98 11.19
CA THR A 168 0.34 -20.94 10.84
C THR A 168 -0.20 -21.16 9.42
N PRO A 169 -1.52 -21.00 9.20
CA PRO A 169 -2.15 -21.30 7.92
C PRO A 169 -1.67 -20.38 6.78
N TYR A 170 -1.15 -19.20 7.11
CA TYR A 170 -0.67 -18.21 6.17
C TYR A 170 0.71 -17.70 6.58
N HIS A 171 1.57 -17.44 5.60
CA HIS A 171 2.85 -16.78 5.80
C HIS A 171 2.75 -15.26 5.61
N PHE A 172 1.73 -14.78 4.89
CA PHE A 172 1.44 -13.36 4.71
C PHE A 172 -0.08 -13.14 4.61
N VAL A 173 -0.60 -12.13 5.33
CA VAL A 173 -2.02 -11.73 5.36
C VAL A 173 -2.14 -10.25 5.09
#